data_AF-A0A519LPF5-F1
#
_entry.id   AF-A0A519LPF5-F1
#
_cell.length_a   1.000
_cell.length_b   1.000
_cell.length_c   1.000
_cell.angle_alpha   90.00
_cell.angle_beta   90.00
_cell.angle_gamma   90.00
#
_symmetry.space_group_name_H-M   'P 1'
#
loop_
_entity.id
_entity.type
_entity.pdbx_description
1 polymer ?
#
loop_
_entity_poly.entity_id
_entity_poly.type
_entity_poly.pdbx_seq_one_letter_code
_entity_poly.pdbx_strand_id
1 'polypeptide(L)' 'MITINNLSKTYGNATVLNIENLEIPKGETFGLVGNNGAGKTTLFSLMLDLI' A
#
# COMPACT_ATOMS: atom_id res chain seq x y z
N MET A 1 13.83 -6.75 1.15
CA MET A 1 13.35 -6.23 -0.13
C MET A 1 11.88 -6.56 -0.20
N ILE A 2 11.04 -5.55 -0.35
CA ILE A 2 9.60 -5.71 -0.50
C ILE A 2 9.27 -5.27 -1.93
N THR A 3 8.50 -6.07 -2.64
CA THR A 3 8.05 -5.78 -4.01
C THR A 3 6.55 -5.94 -4.06
N ILE A 4 5.85 -4.90 -4.52
CA ILE A 4 4.41 -4.90 -4.74
C ILE A 4 4.19 -4.70 -6.23
N ASN A 5 3.47 -5.63 -6.86
CA ASN A 5 3.15 -5.59 -8.28
C ASN A 5 1.63 -5.65 -8.44
N ASN A 6 1.06 -4.64 -9.12
CA ASN A 6 -0.35 -4.52 -9.45
C ASN A 6 -1.30 -4.72 -8.25
N LEU A 7 -1.02 -4.03 -7.14
CA LEU A 7 -1.86 -4.10 -5.94
C LEU A 7 -3.01 -3.10 -6.03
N SER A 8 -4.23 -3.63 -5.97
CA SER A 8 -5.46 -2.85 -5.91
C SER A 8 -6.29 -3.26 -4.70
N LYS A 9 -6.93 -2.29 -4.05
CA LYS A 9 -7.96 -2.54 -3.04
C LYS A 9 -9.12 -1.58 -3.22
N THR A 10 -10.31 -2.15 -3.30
CA THR A 10 -11.57 -1.44 -3.42
C THR A 10 -12.45 -1.77 -2.23
N TYR A 11 -13.02 -0.74 -1.61
CA TYR A 11 -14.08 -0.87 -0.60
C TYR A 11 -15.38 -0.34 -1.18
N GLY A 12 -16.37 -1.21 -1.37
CA GLY A 12 -17.61 -0.86 -2.07
C GLY A 12 -17.31 -0.36 -3.49
N ASN A 13 -17.64 0.90 -3.76
CA ASN A 13 -17.41 1.53 -5.05
C ASN A 13 -16.14 2.43 -5.10
N ALA A 14 -15.35 2.47 -4.02
CA ALA A 14 -14.19 3.34 -3.92
C ALA A 14 -12.89 2.53 -3.98
N THR A 15 -12.09 2.74 -5.02
CA THR A 15 -10.72 2.23 -5.09
C THR A 15 -9.82 3.07 -4.21
N VAL A 16 -9.37 2.51 -3.08
CA VAL A 16 -8.55 3.21 -2.08
C VAL A 16 -7.06 3.00 -2.29
N LEU A 17 -6.69 1.96 -3.02
CA LEU A 17 -5.33 1.67 -3.43
C LEU A 17 -5.32 1.21 -4.88
N ASN A 18 -4.39 1.78 -5.65
CA ASN A 18 -4.05 1.34 -6.99
C ASN A 18 -2.56 1.59 -7.19
N ILE A 19 -1.73 0.57 -6.94
CA ILE A 19 -0.27 0.63 -7.01
C ILE A 19 0.16 -0.33 -8.12
N GLU A 20 0.64 0.23 -9.22
CA GLU A 20 1.17 -0.56 -10.33
C GLU A 20 2.46 -1.27 -9.92
N ASN A 21 3.45 -0.54 -9.40
CA ASN A 21 4.70 -1.10 -8.92
C ASN A 21 5.24 -0.29 -7.73
N LEU A 22 5.69 -0.97 -6.67
CA LEU A 22 6.43 -0.39 -5.56
C LEU A 22 7.54 -1.34 -5.12
N GLU A 23 8.76 -0.81 -5.05
CA GLU A 23 9.93 -1.52 -4.54
C GLU A 23 10.48 -0.80 -3.31
N ILE A 24 10.72 -1.55 -2.24
CA ILE A 24 11.39 -1.07 -1.04
C ILE A 24 12.67 -1.90 -0.87
N PRO A 25 13.85 -1.32 -1.12
CA PRO A 25 15.13 -1.99 -0.97
C PRO A 25 15.37 -2.52 0.45
N LYS A 26 16.22 -3.53 0.58
CA LYS A 26 16.60 -4.07 1.89
C LYS A 26 17.49 -3.07 2.61
N GLY A 27 17.17 -2.76 3.87
CA GLY A 27 17.99 -1.89 4.72
C GLY A 27 17.62 -0.41 4.68
N GLU A 28 16.56 -0.05 3.96
CA GLU A 28 16.06 1.33 3.93
C GLU A 28 14.94 1.56 4.95
N THR A 29 14.87 2.79 5.47
CA THR A 29 13.73 3.28 6.23
C THR A 29 12.79 4.01 5.29
N PHE A 30 11.57 3.48 5.15
CA PHE A 30 10.55 4.03 4.28
C PHE A 30 9.39 4.63 5.10
N GLY A 31 8.92 5.81 4.69
CA GLY A 31 7.76 6.47 5.27
C GLY A 31 6.68 6.74 4.23
N LEU A 32 5.44 6.39 4.54
CA LEU A 32 4.30 6.65 3.68
C LEU A 32 3.52 7.87 4.17
N VAL A 33 3.44 8.91 3.33
CA VAL A 33 2.78 10.19 3.65
C VAL A 33 1.60 10.47 2.73
N GLY A 34 0.65 11.29 3.18
CA GLY A 34 -0.53 11.68 2.42
C GLY A 34 -1.73 12.00 3.31
N ASN A 35 -2.78 12.55 2.71
CA ASN A 35 -4.01 12.93 3.43
C ASN A 35 -4.75 11.72 4.04
N ASN A 36 -5.68 12.00 4.96
CA ASN A 36 -6.59 10.98 5.48
C ASN A 36 -7.41 10.37 4.33
N GLY A 37 -7.58 9.05 4.34
CA GLY A 37 -8.27 8.33 3.26
C GLY A 37 -7.40 7.95 2.06
N ALA A 38 -6.14 8.40 1.97
CA ALA A 38 -5.25 8.10 0.84
C ALA A 38 -4.74 6.64 0.76
N GLY A 39 -5.33 5.69 1.49
CA GLY A 39 -4.96 4.27 1.44
C GLY A 39 -3.77 3.85 2.30
N LYS A 40 -3.17 4.74 3.11
CA LYS A 40 -1.96 4.44 3.89
C LYS A 40 -2.10 3.23 4.83
N THR A 41 -3.10 3.25 5.70
CA THR A 41 -3.39 2.14 6.61
C THR A 41 -3.75 0.89 5.83
N THR A 42 -4.54 1.02 4.76
CA THR A 42 -4.90 -0.09 3.89
C THR A 42 -3.66 -0.78 3.30
N LEU A 43 -2.65 -0.02 2.87
CA LEU A 43 -1.44 -0.58 2.28
C LEU A 43 -0.69 -1.42 3.32
N PHE A 44 -0.45 -0.85 4.51
CA PHE A 44 0.22 -1.57 5.58
C PHE A 44 -0.57 -2.79 6.05
N SER A 45 -1.90 -2.69 6.14
CA SER A 45 -2.75 -3.82 6.53
C SER A 45 -2.66 -4.97 5.51
N LEU A 46 -2.62 -4.69 4.20
CA LEU A 46 -2.41 -5.72 3.18
C LEU A 46 -1.00 -6.33 3.25
N MET A 47 0.02 -5.49 3.45
CA MET A 47 1.41 -5.97 3.58
C MET A 47 1.63 -6.87 4.80
N LEU A 48 0.82 -6.68 5.85
CA LEU A 48 0.88 -7.43 7.11
C LEU A 48 -0.16 -8.56 7.19
N ASP A 49 -0.90 -8.82 6.11
CA ASP A 49 -1.97 -9.84 6.04
C ASP A 49 -3.06 -9.67 7.12
N LEU A 50 -3.47 -8.42 7.35
CA LEU A 50 -4.53 -8.10 8.30
C LEU A 50 -5.92 -7.98 7.66
N ILE A 51 -6.00 -7.90 6.32
CA ILE A 51 -7.22 -7.68 5.51
C ILE A 51 -7.09 -8.20 4.07
#